data_AF-A0A7V9VDZ2-F1
#
_entry.id   AF-A0A7V9VDZ2-F1
#
_cell.length_a   1.000
_cell.length_b   1.000
_cell.length_c   1.000
_cell.angle_alpha   90.00
_cell.angle_beta   90.00
_cell.angle_gamma   90.00
#
_symmetry.space_group_name_H-M   'P 1'
#
loop_
_entity.id
_entity.type
_entity.pdbx_description
1 polymer ?
#
loop_
_entity_poly.entity_id
_entity_poly.type
_entity_poly.pdbx_seq_one_letter_code
_entity_poly.pdbx_strand_id
1 'polypeptide(L)' 'REVAPAAEPAADIDMADYSHTAFWAWARGQGYLEKADVERAIGRPMKGLIPRQVRELLIEAGATR' A
#
# COMPACT_ATOMS: atom_id res chain seq x y z
N ARG A 1 20.14 -17.61 -7.24
CA ARG A 1 19.83 -16.80 -6.04
C ARG A 1 19.48 -15.42 -6.57
N GLU A 2 18.24 -15.25 -7.04
CA GLU A 2 17.84 -14.01 -7.71
C GLU A 2 17.29 -13.01 -6.70
N VAL A 3 17.77 -11.79 -6.89
CA VAL A 3 17.69 -10.62 -6.03
C VAL A 3 16.31 -9.97 -6.14
N ALA A 4 15.76 -9.55 -5.00
CA ALA A 4 14.57 -8.72 -4.95
C ALA A 4 14.80 -7.42 -5.75
N PRO A 5 13.88 -7.01 -6.65
CA PRO A 5 14.06 -5.75 -7.34
C PRO A 5 13.85 -4.60 -6.34
N ALA A 6 14.90 -3.80 -6.22
CA ALA A 6 14.93 -2.57 -5.43
C ALA A 6 13.93 -1.56 -6.01
N ALA A 7 13.32 -0.79 -5.11
CA ALA A 7 12.32 0.23 -5.38
C ALA A 7 12.87 1.33 -6.33
N GLU A 8 12.17 1.55 -7.43
CA GLU A 8 12.31 2.75 -8.27
C GLU A 8 11.47 3.91 -7.68
N PRO A 9 11.96 5.16 -7.72
CA PRO A 9 11.28 6.29 -7.11
C PRO A 9 10.08 6.73 -7.95
N ALA A 10 9.03 7.15 -7.25
CA ALA A 10 7.73 7.61 -7.74
C ALA A 10 7.77 8.38 -9.08
N ALA A 11 7.39 7.70 -10.15
CA ALA A 11 6.90 8.34 -11.37
C ALA A 11 5.37 8.33 -11.29
N ASP A 12 4.79 9.53 -11.33
CA ASP A 12 3.39 9.88 -11.60
C ASP A 12 2.52 8.69 -12.05
N ILE A 13 1.98 7.94 -11.08
CA ILE A 13 1.08 6.83 -11.38
C ILE A 13 -0.26 7.46 -11.73
N ASP A 14 -0.57 7.45 -13.03
CA ASP A 14 -1.86 7.76 -13.62
C ASP A 14 -2.99 7.22 -12.71
N MET A 15 -3.74 8.14 -12.09
CA MET A 15 -4.71 7.84 -11.02
C MET A 15 -5.83 6.87 -11.44
N ALA A 16 -5.97 6.58 -12.74
CA ALA A 16 -6.96 5.66 -13.28
C ALA A 16 -6.64 4.17 -13.00
N ASP A 17 -5.36 3.82 -12.84
CA ASP A 17 -4.89 2.45 -12.63
C ASP A 17 -4.15 2.33 -11.30
N TYR A 18 -4.83 2.58 -10.19
CA TYR A 18 -4.30 2.31 -8.85
C TYR A 18 -4.20 0.79 -8.60
N SER A 19 -3.29 0.17 -9.34
CA SER A 19 -2.96 -1.23 -9.34
C SER A 19 -2.34 -1.62 -8.01
N HIS A 20 -2.46 -2.89 -7.65
CA HIS A 20 -1.90 -3.45 -6.42
C HIS A 20 -0.41 -3.07 -6.24
N THR A 21 0.35 -3.00 -7.33
CA THR A 21 1.75 -2.54 -7.36
C THR A 21 1.93 -1.10 -6.88
N ALA A 22 1.10 -0.16 -7.35
CA ALA A 22 1.18 1.26 -6.97
C ALA A 22 0.81 1.48 -5.49
N PHE A 23 -0.20 0.75 -5.02
CA PHE A 23 -0.54 0.71 -3.59
C PHE A 23 0.66 0.24 -2.76
N TRP A 24 1.29 -0.87 -3.12
CA TRP A 24 2.43 -1.40 -2.38
C TRP A 24 3.66 -0.48 -2.43
N ALA A 25 3.88 0.26 -3.53
CA ALA A 25 4.93 1.26 -3.61
C ALA A 25 4.69 2.40 -2.61
N TRP A 26 3.48 2.94 -2.55
CA TRP A 26 3.09 3.95 -1.56
C TRP A 26 3.14 3.41 -0.13
N ALA A 27 2.57 2.23 0.11
CA ALA A 27 2.48 1.60 1.43
C ALA A 27 3.87 1.36 2.03
N ARG A 28 4.85 0.93 1.21
CA ARG A 28 6.25 0.79 1.63
C ARG A 28 6.87 2.12 2.06
N GLY A 29 6.56 3.21 1.37
CA GLY A 29 6.96 4.56 1.76
C GLY A 29 6.39 5.01 3.12
N GLN A 30 5.34 4.34 3.59
CA GLN A 30 4.71 4.56 4.90
C GLN A 30 5.16 3.55 5.96
N GLY A 31 6.04 2.60 5.60
CA GLY A 31 6.54 1.54 6.49
C GLY A 31 5.74 0.24 6.45
N TYR A 32 4.75 0.11 5.57
CA TYR A 32 3.99 -1.13 5.36
C TYR A 32 4.69 -2.02 4.33
N LEU A 33 5.28 -3.12 4.81
CA LEU A 33 6.05 -4.03 3.95
C LEU A 33 5.22 -5.23 3.49
N GLU A 34 4.23 -5.60 4.29
CA GLU A 34 3.38 -6.77 4.07
C GLU A 34 1.90 -6.51 4.39
N LYS A 35 1.04 -7.41 3.88
CA LYS A 35 -0.42 -7.37 4.07
C LYS A 35 -0.80 -7.33 5.55
N ALA A 36 -0.07 -8.06 6.38
CA ALA A 36 -0.32 -8.11 7.81
C ALA A 36 -0.12 -6.73 8.48
N ASP A 37 0.90 -5.96 8.09
CA ASP A 37 1.11 -4.61 8.64
C ASP A 37 -0.06 -3.69 8.31
N VAL A 38 -0.54 -3.75 7.07
CA VAL A 38 -1.68 -2.97 6.61
C VAL A 38 -2.95 -3.37 7.36
N GLU A 39 -3.24 -4.67 7.45
CA GLU A 39 -4.42 -5.19 8.17
C GLU A 39 -4.40 -4.83 9.66
N ARG A 40 -3.21 -4.80 10.28
CA ARG A 40 -3.02 -4.35 11.66
C ARG A 40 -3.26 -2.86 11.82
N ALA A 41 -2.82 -2.04 10.86
CA ALA A 41 -3.02 -0.59 10.89
C ALA A 41 -4.48 -0.17 10.67
N ILE A 42 -5.20 -0.84 9.76
CA ILE A 42 -6.63 -0.58 9.56
C ILE A 42 -7.53 -1.30 10.59
N GLY A 43 -6.98 -2.24 11.37
CA GLY A 43 -7.72 -3.01 12.38
C GLY A 43 -8.74 -4.00 11.79
N ARG A 44 -8.66 -4.31 10.49
CA ARG A 44 -9.59 -5.21 9.79
C ARG A 44 -8.91 -5.92 8.62
N PRO A 45 -9.48 -7.04 8.12
CA PRO A 45 -8.95 -7.70 6.94
C PRO A 45 -9.10 -6.85 5.67
N MET A 46 -8.09 -6.89 4.79
CA MET A 46 -8.16 -6.26 3.45
C MET A 46 -9.00 -7.08 2.45
N LYS A 47 -9.52 -8.24 2.85
CA LYS A 47 -10.24 -9.17 1.96
C LYS A 47 -11.47 -8.49 1.36
N GLY A 48 -11.51 -8.39 0.04
CA GLY A 48 -12.61 -7.76 -0.70
C GLY A 48 -12.51 -6.24 -0.83
N LEU A 49 -11.43 -5.62 -0.33
CA LEU A 49 -11.16 -4.20 -0.52
C LEU A 49 -10.27 -4.00 -1.74
N ILE A 50 -10.57 -2.95 -2.51
CA ILE A 50 -9.65 -2.48 -3.56
C ILE A 50 -8.54 -1.62 -2.93
N PRO A 51 -7.36 -1.52 -3.56
CA PRO A 51 -6.22 -0.82 -2.97
C PRO A 51 -6.50 0.65 -2.64
N ARG A 52 -7.37 1.31 -3.42
CA ARG A 52 -7.89 2.65 -3.11
C ARG A 52 -8.61 2.70 -1.77
N GLN A 53 -9.52 1.76 -1.50
CA GLN A 53 -10.26 1.71 -0.22
C GLN A 53 -9.33 1.46 0.95
N VAL A 54 -8.32 0.61 0.77
CA VAL A 54 -7.35 0.35 1.83
C VAL A 54 -6.51 1.59 2.15
N ARG A 55 -6.10 2.35 1.14
CA ARG A 55 -5.42 3.62 1.33
C ARG A 55 -6.27 4.62 2.11
N GLU A 56 -7.53 4.80 1.74
CA GLU A 56 -8.45 5.69 2.47
C GLU A 56 -8.56 5.27 3.94
N LEU A 57 -8.75 3.97 4.20
CA LEU A 57 -8.82 3.44 5.57
C LEU A 57 -7.53 3.68 6.37
N LEU A 58 -6.36 3.58 5.74
CA LEU A 58 -5.07 3.87 6.39
C LEU A 58 -4.93 5.36 6.74
N ILE A 59 -5.42 6.25 5.88
CA ILE A 59 -5.45 7.70 6.11
C ILE A 59 -6.44 8.02 7.24
N GLU A 60 -7.66 7.48 7.17
CA GLU A 60 -8.69 7.65 8.20
C GLU A 60 -8.26 7.10 9.56
N ALA A 61 -7.53 5.99 9.58
CA ALA A 61 -6.95 5.41 10.80
C ALA A 61 -5.80 6.25 11.39
N GLY A 62 -5.36 7.33 10.72
CA GLY A 62 -4.19 8.11 11.11
C GLY A 62 -2.90 7.28 11.08
N ALA A 63 -2.90 6.20 10.30
CA ALA A 63 -1.80 5.24 10.24
C ALA A 63 -0.76 5.63 9.16
N THR A 64 -0.98 6.71 8.44
CA THR A 64 0.02 7.32 7.56
C THR A 64 1.04 8.10 8.39
N ARG A 65 2.33 7.76 8.26
CA ARG A 65 3.45 8.43 8.94
C ARG A 65 4.21 9.37 8.00
#